data_AF-A0A974BN17-F1
#
_entry.id   AF-A0A974BN17-F1
#
_cell.length_a   1.000
_cell.length_b   1.000
_cell.length_c   1.000
_cell.angle_alpha   90.00
_cell.angle_beta   90.00
_cell.angle_gamma   90.00
#
_symmetry.space_group_name_H-M   'P 1'
#
loop_
_entity.id
_entity.type
_entity.pdbx_description
1 polymer ?
#
loop_
_entity_poly.entity_id
_entity_poly.type
_entity_poly.pdbx_seq_one_letter_code
_entity_poly.pdbx_strand_id
1 'polypeptide(L)'
;MGAFFKGLWCAERWPSSWLKSDLIRNLTFLELFPILVSIVLWGNELRNSRVIFYCDNLSVVNVVNRQTATSLPVLTILRQLVLQCLKFKGILSWEKKKFQNG
;
A
#
# COMPACT_ATOMS: atom_id res chain seq x y z
N MET A 1 -9.68 8.45 -0.09
CA MET A 1 -8.74 7.55 0.63
C MET A 1 -8.31 8.19 1.92
N GLY A 2 -7.77 7.39 2.85
CA GLY A 2 -7.13 7.91 4.05
C GLY A 2 -6.02 7.01 4.58
N ALA A 3 -5.15 7.58 5.40
CA ALA A 3 -4.08 6.92 6.12
C ALA A 3 -3.88 7.60 7.48
N PHE A 4 -3.50 6.83 8.50
CA PHE A 4 -3.28 7.31 9.86
C PHE A 4 -1.97 6.76 10.41
N PHE A 5 -1.17 7.62 11.04
CA PHE A 5 0.06 7.22 11.73
C PHE A 5 0.37 8.16 12.89
N LYS A 6 0.47 7.63 14.12
CA LYS A 6 0.90 8.37 15.34
C LYS A 6 0.18 9.72 15.55
N GLY A 7 -1.14 9.75 15.36
CA GLY A 7 -1.93 10.98 15.52
C GLY A 7 -1.96 11.88 14.28
N LEU A 8 -1.18 11.56 13.25
CA LEU A 8 -1.24 12.23 11.95
C LEU A 8 -2.24 11.52 11.04
N TRP A 9 -3.05 12.30 10.35
CA TRP A 9 -4.07 11.83 9.42
C TRP A 9 -3.83 12.45 8.04
N CYS A 10 -3.90 11.62 7.01
CA CYS A 10 -3.93 12.05 5.61
C CYS A 10 -5.22 11.52 5.00
N ALA A 11 -6.04 12.37 4.41
CA ALA A 11 -7.16 11.93 3.59
C ALA A 11 -7.38 12.89 2.44
N GLU A 12 -7.67 12.31 1.28
CA GLU A 12 -7.92 13.08 0.06
C GLU A 12 -8.96 12.37 -0.80
N ARG A 13 -9.66 13.15 -1.62
CA ARG A 13 -10.56 12.60 -2.65
C ARG A 13 -9.75 12.03 -3.80
N TRP A 14 -10.32 11.04 -4.47
CA TRP A 14 -9.72 10.53 -5.70
C TRP A 14 -9.74 11.62 -6.79
N PRO A 15 -8.66 11.78 -7.58
CA PRO A 15 -8.63 12.75 -8.66
C PRO A 15 -9.80 12.56 -9.62
N SER A 16 -10.39 13.66 -10.11
CA SER A 16 -11.52 13.61 -11.05
C SER A 16 -11.19 12.85 -12.35
N SER A 17 -9.91 12.82 -12.75
CA SER A 17 -9.43 12.03 -13.88
C SER A 17 -9.57 10.51 -13.64
N TRP A 18 -9.39 10.05 -12.40
CA TRP A 18 -9.53 8.63 -12.05
C TRP A 18 -10.99 8.21 -12.01
N LEU A 19 -11.88 9.08 -11.54
CA LEU A 19 -13.32 8.84 -11.50
C LEU A 19 -13.92 8.60 -12.89
N LYS A 20 -13.31 9.19 -13.93
CA LYS A 20 -13.71 9.02 -15.34
C LYS A 20 -13.05 7.82 -16.01
N SER A 21 -12.21 7.07 -15.30
CA SER A 21 -11.44 5.93 -15.83
C SER A 21 -11.84 4.63 -15.14
N ASP A 22 -11.46 3.49 -15.72
CA ASP A 22 -11.64 2.17 -15.07
C ASP A 22 -10.74 1.96 -13.84
N LEU A 23 -9.85 2.90 -13.53
CA LEU A 23 -8.93 2.81 -12.39
C LEU A 23 -9.68 2.73 -11.05
N ILE A 24 -10.80 3.45 -10.93
CA ILE A 24 -11.65 3.43 -9.73
C ILE A 24 -12.37 2.09 -9.52
N ARG A 25 -12.41 1.23 -10.55
CA ARG A 25 -12.98 -0.13 -10.45
C ARG A 25 -11.95 -1.16 -10.01
N ASN A 26 -10.66 -0.81 -9.99
CA ASN A 26 -9.59 -1.70 -9.57
C ASN A 26 -9.38 -1.61 -8.06
N LEU A 27 -10.07 -2.44 -7.28
CA LEU A 27 -9.98 -2.42 -5.81
C LEU A 27 -8.55 -2.66 -5.31
N THR A 28 -7.79 -3.57 -5.93
CA THR A 28 -6.39 -3.84 -5.59
C THR A 28 -5.53 -2.58 -5.73
N PHE A 29 -5.75 -1.81 -6.79
CA PHE A 29 -5.08 -0.52 -6.99
C PHE A 29 -5.48 0.49 -5.92
N LEU A 30 -6.78 0.61 -5.65
CA LEU A 30 -7.31 1.57 -4.67
C LEU A 30 -6.85 1.29 -3.24
N GLU A 31 -6.56 0.05 -2.90
CA GLU A 31 -6.03 -0.34 -1.59
C GLU A 31 -4.50 -0.28 -1.51
N LEU A 32 -3.78 -0.59 -2.60
CA LEU A 32 -2.32 -0.44 -2.64
C LEU A 32 -1.89 1.03 -2.59
N PHE A 33 -2.67 1.94 -3.19
CA PHE A 33 -2.29 3.34 -3.27
C PHE A 33 -2.13 4.03 -1.89
N PRO A 34 -3.08 3.89 -0.93
CA PRO A 34 -2.90 4.38 0.44
C PRO A 34 -1.69 3.80 1.18
N ILE A 35 -1.34 2.55 0.92
CA ILE A 35 -0.15 1.90 1.47
C ILE A 35 1.12 2.62 0.97
N LEU A 36 1.21 2.84 -0.34
CA LEU A 36 2.29 3.62 -0.94
C LEU A 36 2.35 5.05 -0.36
N VAL A 37 1.22 5.74 -0.29
CA VAL A 37 1.15 7.11 0.25
C VAL A 37 1.64 7.15 1.70
N SER A 38 1.28 6.17 2.52
CA SER A 38 1.74 6.08 3.92
C SER A 38 3.27 5.98 4.01
N ILE A 39 3.89 5.18 3.14
CA ILE A 39 5.35 5.04 3.09
C ILE A 39 6.02 6.30 2.53
N VAL A 40 5.40 6.99 1.58
CA VAL A 40 5.92 8.26 1.07
C VAL A 40 5.87 9.35 2.13
N LEU A 41 4.78 9.44 2.88
CA LEU A 41 4.58 10.48 3.90
C LEU A 41 5.41 10.24 5.16
N TRP A 42 5.46 9.00 5.65
CA TRP A 42 6.07 8.67 6.95
C TRP A 42 7.29 7.75 6.84
N GLY A 43 7.84 7.57 5.64
CA GLY A 43 8.94 6.64 5.40
C GLY A 43 10.21 6.97 6.18
N ASN A 44 10.45 8.25 6.49
CA ASN A 44 11.60 8.65 7.32
C ASN A 44 11.43 8.21 8.78
N GLU A 45 10.22 8.29 9.31
CA GLU A 45 9.83 7.89 10.66
C GLU A 45 9.76 6.36 10.80
N LEU A 46 9.52 5.67 9.68
CA LEU A 46 9.52 4.22 9.56
C LEU A 46 10.91 3.65 9.19
N ARG A 47 11.92 4.51 9.00
CA ARG A 47 13.28 4.10 8.65
C ARG A 47 13.85 3.15 9.70
N ASN A 48 14.56 2.12 9.25
CA ASN A 48 15.17 1.07 10.10
C ASN A 48 14.17 0.32 11.00
N SER A 49 12.86 0.45 10.74
CA SER A 49 11.80 -0.24 11.48
C SER A 49 11.21 -1.35 10.63
N ARG A 50 10.82 -2.46 11.26
CA ARG A 50 10.03 -3.50 10.61
C ARG A 50 8.58 -3.04 10.54
N VAL A 51 8.05 -2.86 9.33
CA VAL A 51 6.65 -2.46 9.12
C VAL A 51 5.85 -3.67 8.66
N ILE A 52 4.83 -4.03 9.45
CA ILE A 52 3.86 -5.06 9.10
C ILE A 52 2.59 -4.35 8.64
N PHE A 53 2.09 -4.73 7.46
CA PHE A 53 0.85 -4.20 6.93
C PHE A 53 -0.26 -5.22 7.08
N TYR A 54 -1.36 -4.79 7.67
CA TYR A 54 -2.58 -5.58 7.76
C TYR A 54 -3.51 -5.17 6.62
N CYS A 55 -3.83 -6.12 5.76
CA CYS A 55 -4.74 -5.94 4.64
C CYS A 55 -5.65 -7.16 4.55
N ASP A 56 -6.95 -6.92 4.47
CA ASP A 56 -8.01 -7.93 4.30
C ASP A 56 -8.27 -8.26 2.82
N ASN A 57 -7.81 -7.42 1.89
CA ASN A 57 -7.83 -7.70 0.47
C ASN A 57 -6.73 -8.68 0.06
N LEU A 58 -7.15 -9.92 -0.19
CA LEU A 58 -6.26 -10.99 -0.60
C LEU A 58 -5.51 -10.70 -1.91
N SER A 59 -6.09 -9.90 -2.82
CA SER A 59 -5.40 -9.52 -4.07
C SER A 59 -4.21 -8.61 -3.79
N VAL A 60 -4.33 -7.65 -2.86
CA VAL A 60 -3.21 -6.80 -2.42
C VAL A 60 -2.13 -7.65 -1.78
N VAL A 61 -2.51 -8.52 -0.83
CA VAL A 61 -1.58 -9.46 -0.18
C VAL A 61 -0.85 -10.31 -1.21
N ASN A 62 -1.54 -10.83 -2.22
CA ASN A 62 -0.94 -11.64 -3.28
C ASN A 62 0.03 -10.84 -4.15
N VAL A 63 -0.36 -9.64 -4.58
CA VAL A 63 0.49 -8.79 -5.43
C VAL A 63 1.77 -8.38 -4.71
N VAL A 64 1.66 -7.97 -3.44
CA VAL A 64 2.83 -7.59 -2.64
C VAL A 64 3.76 -8.79 -2.41
N ASN A 65 3.22 -9.93 -1.98
CA ASN A 65 4.03 -11.12 -1.71
C ASN A 65 4.69 -11.71 -2.95
N ARG A 66 4.00 -11.68 -4.10
CA ARG A 66 4.57 -12.17 -5.38
C ARG A 66 5.44 -11.13 -6.07
N GLN A 67 5.43 -9.88 -5.60
CA GLN A 67 6.10 -8.74 -6.22
C GLN A 67 5.77 -8.56 -7.71
N THR A 68 4.57 -8.96 -8.12
CA THR A 68 4.11 -8.85 -9.51
C THR A 68 2.58 -8.76 -9.60
N ALA A 69 2.09 -8.21 -10.70
CA ALA A 69 0.67 -8.09 -11.02
C ALA A 69 0.46 -8.06 -12.54
N THR A 70 -0.64 -8.63 -13.01
CA THR A 70 -1.05 -8.57 -14.43
C THR A 70 -1.60 -7.19 -14.81
N SER A 71 -2.25 -6.50 -13.86
CA SER A 71 -2.74 -5.15 -14.06
C SER A 71 -1.58 -4.16 -14.06
N LEU A 72 -1.36 -3.47 -15.19
CA LEU A 72 -0.28 -2.49 -15.34
C LEU A 72 -0.35 -1.34 -14.31
N PRO A 73 -1.52 -0.73 -14.02
CA PRO A 73 -1.63 0.27 -12.96
C PRO A 73 -1.19 -0.25 -11.58
N VAL A 74 -1.58 -1.48 -11.25
CA VAL A 74 -1.22 -2.14 -9.98
C VAL A 74 0.28 -2.40 -9.92
N LEU A 75 0.86 -2.93 -11.01
CA LEU A 75 2.30 -3.20 -11.10
C LEU A 75 3.13 -1.91 -10.98
N THR A 76 2.65 -0.80 -11.55
CA THR A 76 3.30 0.51 -11.43
C THR A 76 3.34 0.98 -9.98
N ILE A 77 2.23 0.92 -9.25
CA ILE A 77 2.21 1.27 -7.81
C ILE A 77 3.10 0.32 -7.01
N LEU A 78 3.02 -0.98 -7.26
CA LEU A 78 3.82 -1.98 -6.55
C LEU A 78 5.31 -1.69 -6.68
N ARG A 79 5.78 -1.38 -7.90
CA ARG A 79 7.20 -1.02 -8.12
C ARG A 79 7.58 0.23 -7.33
N GLN A 80 6.74 1.26 -7.34
CA GLN A 80 6.98 2.46 -6.53
C GLN A 80 7.03 2.13 -5.03
N LEU A 81 6.12 1.29 -4.55
CA LEU A 81 6.11 0.85 -3.15
C LEU A 81 7.42 0.15 -2.78
N VAL A 82 7.85 -0.83 -3.57
CA VAL A 82 9.11 -1.55 -3.35
C VAL A 82 10.30 -0.58 -3.34
N LEU A 83 10.37 0.35 -4.29
CA LEU A 83 11.43 1.36 -4.36
C LEU A 83 11.47 2.25 -3.11
N GLN A 84 10.32 2.72 -2.62
CA GLN A 84 10.26 3.52 -1.40
C GLN A 84 10.67 2.69 -0.17
N CYS A 85 10.21 1.45 -0.06
CA CYS A 85 10.62 0.55 1.03
C CYS A 85 12.13 0.31 1.06
N LEU A 86 12.76 0.16 -0.11
CA LEU A 86 14.22 0.03 -0.23
C LEU A 86 14.94 1.33 0.18
N LYS A 87 14.43 2.49 -0.23
CA LYS A 87 14.97 3.81 0.11
C LYS A 87 15.03 4.04 1.63
N PHE A 88 14.04 3.54 2.37
CA PHE A 88 13.94 3.72 3.81
C PHE A 88 14.53 2.58 4.66
N LYS A 89 15.19 1.57 4.05
CA LYS A 89 15.92 0.44 4.70
C LYS A 89 15.24 -0.09 5.99
N GLY A 90 14.46 -1.17 5.90
CA GLY A 90 13.82 -1.83 7.06
C GLY A 90 12.40 -2.33 6.81
N ILE A 91 11.77 -1.91 5.71
CA ILE A 91 10.34 -2.06 5.45
C ILE A 91 10.05 -3.26 4.52
N LEU A 92 10.62 -4.43 4.81
CA LEU A 92 10.32 -5.65 4.04
C LEU A 92 10.18 -6.85 4.98
N SER A 93 9.13 -6.86 5.79
CA SER A 93 8.65 -8.07 6.45
C SER A 93 7.13 -8.02 6.48
N TRP A 94 6.50 -8.91 5.71
CA TRP A 94 5.05 -8.96 5.54
C TRP A 94 4.56 -10.29 6.13
N GLU A 95 3.62 -10.24 7.06
CA GLU A 95 2.97 -11.43 7.59
C GLU A 95 1.48 -11.43 7.22
N LYS A 96 0.96 -12.59 6.85
CA LYS A 96 -0.49 -12.79 6.75
C LYS A 96 -1.08 -12.59 8.14
N LYS A 97 -2.15 -11.80 8.25
CA LYS A 97 -2.97 -11.71 9.46
C LYS A 97 -3.44 -13.14 9.78
N LYS A 98 -2.88 -13.78 10.82
CA LYS A 98 -3.53 -14.94 11.43
C LYS A 98 -4.80 -14.40 12.06
N PHE A 99 -5.96 -14.77 11.54
CA PHE A 99 -7.20 -14.58 12.26
C PHE A 99 -7.05 -15.34 13.59
N GLN A 100 -6.92 -14.60 14.69
CA GLN A 100 -7.16 -15.18 15.99
C GLN A 100 -8.67 -15.37 16.08
N ASN A 101 -9.10 -16.63 16.02
CA ASN A 101 -10.46 -17.01 16.39
C ASN A 101 -10.62 -16.71 17.87
N GLY A 102 -11.44 -15.71 18.18
CA GLY A 102 -12.06 -15.50 19.49
C GLY A 102 -13.50 -15.98 19.42
#